data_AF-A0A4R0KI51-F1
#
_entry.id   AF-A0A4R0KI51-F1
#
_cell.length_a   1.000
_cell.length_b   1.000
_cell.length_c   1.000
_cell.angle_alpha   90.00
_cell.angle_beta   90.00
_cell.angle_gamma   90.00
#
_symmetry.space_group_name_H-M   'P 1'
#
loop_
_entity.id
_entity.type
_entity.pdbx_description
1 polymer ?
#
loop_
_entity_poly.entity_id
_entity_poly.type
_entity_poly.pdbx_seq_one_letter_code
_entity_poly.pdbx_strand_id
1 'polypeptide(L)'
;MPTYSDDGQWWWDGRSWQPVSQQPPQQPYAGPPPQQQFQQPHGGQQQYAGPPQQPQYPRPQQQSPGQPYPQPGFYGQPRPPRKRRTVWIVVGLVLLVIGVSAGVPAGILAWRATSGDDNDAGHGIGSSGTSEEPKGKNLEPGQSVTAQSLAQVDPATFYESVVKRQMTAPIGRVKSSMFGDPQKFASRQLFPITDIAIDHRSDKFYYFQTILTGPTDDEPTNIACQGTKEMHWSNYSKKWEQSTFTSNTCTKKPFMGGGDGVFSSGLTADQADKVLAKLRTYKGYVNVAKPTLLSAGGKTYVRQIVDFKPITLADKNYWGSAISMWAFRDAGLDPVTWPWSNPFNLTEGIHMVYYLDTKTLLPVAAFQKGIDTPAGNGEPAVKRTTIQVLNYTFPKTLPPMVLGRSANTLSLTLPEGWKVV
;
A
#
# COMPACT_ATOMS: atom_id res chain seq x y z
N MET A 1 -15.99 -18.87 15.46
CA MET A 1 -15.84 -19.50 14.13
C MET A 1 -14.53 -19.00 13.54
N PRO A 2 -13.76 -19.82 12.81
CA PRO A 2 -12.60 -19.34 12.07
C PRO A 2 -13.03 -18.30 11.02
N THR A 3 -12.25 -17.23 10.86
CA THR A 3 -12.48 -16.21 9.82
C THR A 3 -11.63 -16.58 8.62
N TYR A 4 -12.25 -16.80 7.46
CA TYR A 4 -11.55 -17.04 6.20
C TYR A 4 -11.32 -15.73 5.44
N SER A 5 -10.35 -15.74 4.52
CA SER A 5 -10.25 -14.73 3.46
C SER A 5 -11.35 -14.94 2.43
N ASP A 6 -11.70 -13.90 1.67
CA ASP A 6 -12.76 -13.96 0.66
C ASP A 6 -12.39 -14.87 -0.54
N ASP A 7 -11.10 -15.14 -0.74
CA ASP A 7 -10.57 -16.13 -1.70
C ASP A 7 -10.52 -17.58 -1.15
N GLY A 8 -10.90 -17.79 0.11
CA GLY A 8 -10.87 -19.07 0.81
C GLY A 8 -9.46 -19.66 1.02
N GLN A 9 -8.40 -18.99 0.56
CA GLN A 9 -7.02 -19.52 0.61
C GLN A 9 -6.36 -19.35 1.97
N TRP A 10 -6.92 -18.52 2.86
CA TRP A 10 -6.37 -18.20 4.17
C TRP A 10 -7.43 -18.30 5.26
N TRP A 11 -7.01 -18.69 6.45
CA TRP A 11 -7.85 -18.66 7.65
C TRP A 11 -7.10 -18.02 8.82
N TRP A 12 -7.83 -17.28 9.63
CA TRP A 12 -7.31 -16.57 10.79
C TRP A 12 -7.34 -17.49 12.02
N ASP A 13 -6.17 -17.84 12.54
CA ASP A 13 -6.00 -18.73 13.71
C ASP A 13 -6.14 -18.00 15.06
N GLY A 14 -6.31 -16.67 15.04
CA GLY A 14 -6.29 -15.80 16.23
C GLY A 14 -5.00 -15.01 16.42
N ARG A 15 -3.95 -15.25 15.61
CA ARG A 15 -2.60 -14.66 15.73
C ARG A 15 -1.94 -14.32 14.38
N SER A 16 -2.32 -15.02 13.31
CA SER A 16 -1.80 -14.89 11.96
C SER A 16 -2.77 -15.47 10.92
N TRP A 17 -2.68 -14.97 9.69
CA TRP A 17 -3.30 -15.62 8.54
C TRP A 17 -2.49 -16.87 8.18
N GLN A 18 -3.09 -18.03 8.39
CA GLN A 18 -2.54 -19.32 7.99
C GLN A 18 -3.08 -19.69 6.61
N PRO A 19 -2.29 -20.32 5.73
CA PRO A 19 -2.83 -20.86 4.49
C PRO A 19 -3.82 -21.99 4.80
N VAL A 20 -4.88 -22.11 3.99
CA VAL A 20 -5.78 -23.28 4.01
C VAL A 20 -5.10 -24.42 3.24
N SER A 21 -3.97 -24.88 3.78
CA SER A 21 -3.35 -26.15 3.39
C SER A 21 -4.37 -27.27 3.60
N GLN A 22 -4.46 -28.20 2.64
CA GLN A 22 -5.53 -29.19 2.58
C GLN A 22 -5.74 -29.94 3.90
N GLN A 23 -6.90 -29.67 4.50
CA GLN A 23 -7.48 -30.36 5.67
C GLN A 23 -6.63 -30.32 6.95
N PRO A 24 -7.06 -29.62 8.03
CA PRO A 24 -6.43 -29.82 9.34
C PRO A 24 -6.61 -31.30 9.73
N PRO A 25 -5.59 -31.95 10.32
CA PRO A 25 -5.73 -33.34 10.75
C PRO A 25 -6.88 -33.45 11.74
N GLN A 26 -7.90 -34.23 11.38
CA GLN A 26 -9.01 -34.50 12.29
C GLN A 26 -8.45 -35.17 13.53
N GLN A 27 -8.46 -34.48 14.67
CA GLN A 27 -8.20 -35.12 15.95
C GLN A 27 -9.27 -36.21 16.14
N PRO A 28 -8.89 -37.49 16.27
CA PRO A 28 -9.86 -38.54 16.52
C PRO A 28 -10.63 -38.21 17.79
N TYR A 29 -11.95 -38.18 17.72
CA TYR A 29 -12.79 -37.88 18.87
C TYR A 29 -12.67 -39.04 19.87
N ALA A 30 -11.77 -38.88 20.83
CA ALA A 30 -11.48 -39.90 21.83
C ALA A 30 -12.73 -40.13 22.68
N GLY A 31 -13.38 -41.29 22.48
CA GLY A 31 -14.50 -41.72 23.30
C GLY A 31 -14.09 -41.84 24.79
N PRO A 32 -15.05 -41.77 25.72
CA PRO A 32 -14.76 -41.88 27.14
C PRO A 32 -14.06 -43.21 27.44
N PRO A 33 -12.94 -43.21 28.20
CA PRO A 33 -12.14 -44.42 28.41
C PRO A 33 -12.91 -45.44 29.25
N PRO A 34 -12.94 -46.73 28.85
CA PRO A 34 -13.50 -47.78 29.68
C PRO A 34 -12.65 -47.96 30.94
N GLN A 35 -13.29 -48.10 32.10
CA GLN A 35 -12.61 -48.44 33.34
C GLN A 35 -12.08 -49.88 33.28
N GLN A 36 -10.77 -50.06 33.37
CA GLN A 36 -10.14 -51.37 33.57
C GLN A 36 -9.22 -51.34 34.79
N GLN A 37 -9.33 -52.38 35.62
CA GLN A 37 -8.61 -52.53 36.88
C GLN A 37 -7.42 -53.48 36.70
N PHE A 38 -6.19 -52.99 36.84
CA PHE A 38 -5.00 -53.80 37.12
C PHE A 38 -4.14 -52.99 38.12
N GLN A 39 -3.89 -53.47 39.34
CA GLN A 39 -2.94 -54.54 39.71
C GLN A 39 -1.49 -54.24 39.29
N GLN A 40 -0.63 -54.10 40.28
CA GLN A 40 0.83 -54.09 40.12
C GLN A 40 1.31 -55.53 39.84
N PRO A 41 2.45 -55.72 39.16
CA PRO A 41 3.67 -55.96 39.94
C PRO A 41 4.98 -55.35 39.38
N HIS A 42 5.93 -55.24 40.31
CA HIS A 42 7.40 -55.12 40.18
C HIS A 42 8.10 -55.18 38.81
N GLY A 43 9.03 -54.22 38.63
CA GLY A 43 10.45 -54.57 38.50
C GLY A 43 11.06 -54.61 37.09
N GLY A 44 11.90 -53.62 36.78
CA GLY A 44 12.79 -53.66 35.63
C GLY A 44 13.67 -52.41 35.54
N GLN A 45 14.99 -52.57 35.55
CA GLN A 45 15.91 -51.48 35.21
C GLN A 45 15.93 -51.31 33.69
N GLN A 46 15.94 -50.06 33.20
CA GLN A 46 16.32 -49.80 31.80
C GLN A 46 17.41 -48.75 31.68
N GLN A 47 18.32 -49.08 30.77
CA GLN A 47 19.64 -48.52 30.55
C GLN A 47 19.55 -47.28 29.64
N TYR A 48 20.35 -46.24 29.91
CA TYR A 48 20.37 -45.04 29.05
C TYR A 48 20.86 -45.39 27.64
N ALA A 49 20.01 -45.20 26.63
CA ALA A 49 20.39 -45.24 25.23
C ALA A 49 20.83 -43.84 24.75
N GLY A 50 21.97 -43.77 24.05
CA GLY A 50 22.48 -42.52 23.48
C GLY A 50 21.72 -42.07 22.22
N PRO A 51 21.83 -40.79 21.82
CA PRO A 51 21.16 -40.28 20.63
C PRO A 51 21.71 -40.90 19.33
N PRO A 52 20.87 -41.19 18.33
CA PRO A 52 21.32 -41.74 17.05
C PRO A 52 22.13 -40.71 16.25
N GLN A 53 23.20 -41.17 15.60
CA GLN A 53 24.00 -40.34 14.70
C GLN A 53 23.26 -40.06 13.38
N GLN A 54 23.39 -38.85 12.85
CA GLN A 54 22.84 -38.48 11.54
C GLN A 54 23.79 -38.91 10.41
N PRO A 55 23.27 -39.38 9.26
CA PRO A 55 24.10 -39.71 8.10
C PRO A 55 24.82 -38.48 7.51
N GLN A 56 26.13 -38.59 7.29
CA GLN A 56 26.87 -37.59 6.50
C GLN A 56 26.60 -37.81 5.00
N TYR A 57 26.06 -36.79 4.33
CA TYR A 57 25.96 -36.77 2.87
C TYR A 57 27.29 -36.29 2.24
N PRO A 58 27.79 -36.94 1.18
CA PRO A 58 29.01 -36.52 0.50
C PRO A 58 28.80 -35.19 -0.24
N ARG A 59 29.73 -34.25 -0.08
CA ARG A 59 29.76 -33.01 -0.86
C ARG A 59 30.25 -33.30 -2.29
N PRO A 60 29.54 -32.90 -3.35
CA PRO A 60 30.12 -32.89 -4.70
C PRO A 60 31.21 -31.82 -4.81
N GLN A 61 32.35 -32.18 -5.41
CA GLN A 61 33.38 -31.20 -5.78
C GLN A 61 32.94 -30.49 -7.08
N GLN A 62 32.76 -29.16 -7.03
CA GLN A 62 32.64 -28.36 -8.25
C GLN A 62 34.04 -28.05 -8.79
N GLN A 63 34.37 -28.64 -9.95
CA GLN A 63 35.52 -28.24 -10.75
C GLN A 63 35.21 -26.91 -11.46
N SER A 64 36.19 -26.01 -11.52
CA SER A 64 36.07 -24.72 -12.20
C SER A 64 36.89 -24.68 -13.49
N PRO A 65 36.26 -24.58 -14.67
CA PRO A 65 36.90 -24.15 -15.91
C PRO A 65 36.67 -22.65 -16.10
N GLY A 66 37.73 -21.84 -16.06
CA GLY A 66 37.63 -20.39 -16.32
C GLY A 66 37.78 -20.04 -17.81
N GLN A 67 37.13 -18.95 -18.25
CA GLN A 67 37.54 -18.21 -19.44
C GLN A 67 37.43 -16.69 -19.19
N PRO A 68 38.42 -15.88 -19.64
CA PRO A 68 38.38 -14.43 -19.51
C PRO A 68 37.65 -13.77 -20.71
N TYR A 69 36.70 -12.89 -20.42
CA TYR A 69 36.16 -11.96 -21.42
C TYR A 69 36.92 -10.63 -21.38
N PRO A 70 37.39 -10.08 -22.52
CA PRO A 70 38.06 -8.78 -22.56
C PRO A 70 37.05 -7.62 -22.42
N GLN A 71 37.39 -6.61 -21.61
CA GLN A 71 36.60 -5.38 -21.53
C GLN A 71 36.98 -4.38 -22.65
N PRO A 72 36.02 -3.82 -23.40
CA PRO A 72 36.25 -2.67 -24.26
C PRO A 72 36.42 -1.39 -23.41
N GLY A 73 37.62 -0.82 -23.38
CA GLY A 73 37.90 0.41 -22.62
C GLY A 73 37.31 1.66 -23.28
N PHE A 74 36.64 2.51 -22.49
CA PHE A 74 36.10 3.80 -22.93
C PHE A 74 36.56 4.96 -22.02
N TYR A 75 37.76 5.48 -22.27
CA TYR A 75 38.23 6.77 -21.73
C TYR A 75 38.41 7.77 -22.88
N GLY A 76 37.33 8.47 -23.24
CA GLY A 76 37.37 9.60 -24.16
C GLY A 76 37.65 10.91 -23.43
N GLN A 77 38.76 11.58 -23.74
CA GLN A 77 39.08 12.90 -23.17
C GLN A 77 38.04 13.97 -23.60
N PRO A 78 37.71 14.95 -22.73
CA PRO A 78 36.78 16.03 -23.06
C PRO A 78 37.36 16.95 -24.15
N ARG A 79 36.62 17.15 -25.24
CA ARG A 79 36.98 18.13 -26.28
C ARG A 79 36.65 19.56 -25.82
N PRO A 80 37.49 20.57 -26.16
CA PRO A 80 37.26 21.96 -25.76
C PRO A 80 36.08 22.59 -26.53
N PRO A 81 35.36 23.56 -25.93
CA PRO A 81 34.14 24.13 -26.49
C PRO A 81 34.39 25.07 -27.69
N ARG A 82 33.73 24.80 -28.83
CA ARG A 82 33.72 25.70 -29.99
C ARG A 82 32.70 26.83 -29.80
N LYS A 83 33.17 28.08 -29.70
CA LYS A 83 32.31 29.29 -29.81
C LYS A 83 31.87 29.53 -31.26
N ARG A 84 30.56 29.68 -31.53
CA ARG A 84 29.96 30.90 -32.15
C ARG A 84 28.45 30.79 -32.49
N ARG A 85 27.75 31.92 -32.29
CA ARG A 85 26.57 32.41 -33.04
C ARG A 85 25.27 31.57 -33.01
N THR A 86 24.61 31.53 -31.85
CA THR A 86 23.17 31.22 -31.74
C THR A 86 22.40 32.49 -31.33
N VAL A 87 21.96 33.29 -32.30
CA VAL A 87 21.20 34.55 -32.05
C VAL A 87 19.95 34.64 -32.94
N TRP A 88 20.03 34.20 -34.21
CA TRP A 88 18.94 34.36 -35.17
C TRP A 88 17.75 33.39 -35.01
N ILE A 89 17.95 32.24 -34.34
CA ILE A 89 16.89 31.22 -34.17
C ILE A 89 15.79 31.69 -33.21
N VAL A 90 16.15 32.44 -32.15
CA VAL A 90 15.18 32.91 -31.14
C VAL A 90 14.21 33.94 -31.73
N VAL A 91 14.70 34.83 -32.59
CA VAL A 91 13.88 35.89 -33.22
C VAL A 91 12.78 35.30 -34.12
N GLY A 92 13.10 34.28 -34.92
CA GLY A 92 12.11 33.61 -35.77
C GLY A 92 11.00 32.90 -34.99
N LEU A 93 11.34 32.31 -33.83
CA LEU A 93 10.38 31.56 -33.02
C LEU A 93 9.39 32.49 -32.28
N VAL A 94 9.87 33.65 -31.80
CA VAL A 94 9.00 34.68 -31.18
C VAL A 94 7.99 35.24 -32.18
N LEU A 95 8.40 35.53 -33.42
CA LEU A 95 7.50 36.03 -34.47
C LEU A 95 6.41 35.01 -34.83
N LEU A 96 6.73 33.71 -34.84
CA LEU A 96 5.76 32.66 -35.14
C LEU A 96 4.69 32.52 -34.05
N VAL A 97 5.06 32.67 -32.77
CA VAL A 97 4.10 32.68 -31.64
C VAL A 97 3.16 33.89 -31.69
N ILE A 98 3.66 35.06 -32.09
CA ILE A 98 2.85 36.27 -32.28
C ILE A 98 1.90 36.13 -33.49
N GLY A 99 2.34 35.47 -34.58
CA GLY A 99 1.49 35.21 -35.75
C GLY A 99 0.30 34.28 -35.48
N VAL A 100 0.48 33.26 -34.62
CA VAL A 100 -0.57 32.27 -34.31
C VAL A 100 -1.58 32.78 -33.29
N SER A 101 -1.21 33.75 -32.43
CA SER A 101 -2.06 34.25 -31.35
C SER A 101 -3.08 35.32 -31.76
N ALA A 102 -3.18 35.66 -33.05
CA ALA A 102 -4.06 36.70 -33.59
C ALA A 102 -5.21 36.18 -34.49
N GLY A 103 -5.46 34.86 -34.56
CA GLY A 103 -6.43 34.25 -35.49
C GLY A 103 -7.53 33.41 -34.84
N VAL A 104 -8.78 33.67 -35.26
CA VAL A 104 -10.01 32.88 -35.04
C VAL A 104 -10.60 32.83 -33.62
N PRO A 105 -11.64 33.65 -33.35
CA PRO A 105 -12.59 33.48 -32.24
C PRO A 105 -14.00 33.09 -32.73
N ALA A 106 -14.20 31.85 -33.18
CA ALA A 106 -15.52 31.22 -33.39
C ALA A 106 -15.37 29.69 -33.53
N GLY A 107 -16.32 28.88 -33.04
CA GLY A 107 -16.29 27.41 -33.29
C GLY A 107 -16.90 26.46 -32.26
N ILE A 108 -17.60 26.92 -31.21
CA ILE A 108 -18.43 26.04 -30.37
C ILE A 108 -19.85 26.01 -30.95
N LEU A 109 -20.47 24.82 -30.95
CA LEU A 109 -21.78 24.45 -31.55
C LEU A 109 -21.72 23.95 -33.01
N ALA A 110 -21.59 22.62 -33.18
CA ALA A 110 -22.46 21.77 -34.02
C ALA A 110 -21.81 20.40 -34.35
N TRP A 111 -22.00 19.38 -33.51
CA TRP A 111 -22.04 17.99 -33.98
C TRP A 111 -22.88 17.08 -33.05
N ARG A 112 -24.12 16.82 -33.47
CA ARG A 112 -25.01 15.78 -32.94
C ARG A 112 -25.90 15.30 -34.10
N ALA A 113 -26.25 14.01 -34.07
CA ALA A 113 -27.22 13.33 -34.94
C ALA A 113 -26.82 13.10 -36.43
N THR A 114 -25.98 12.08 -36.64
CA THR A 114 -26.11 11.02 -37.68
C THR A 114 -25.22 9.82 -37.27
N SER A 115 -25.62 8.55 -37.32
CA SER A 115 -26.97 7.97 -37.37
C SER A 115 -27.21 7.11 -36.11
N GLY A 116 -27.41 5.78 -36.05
CA GLY A 116 -27.55 4.72 -37.07
C GLY A 116 -27.32 3.32 -36.46
N ASP A 117 -28.06 2.30 -36.90
CA ASP A 117 -27.87 0.88 -36.54
C ASP A 117 -26.66 0.29 -37.32
N ASP A 118 -25.86 -0.65 -36.80
CA ASP A 118 -26.31 -2.00 -36.43
C ASP A 118 -25.43 -2.68 -35.34
N ASN A 119 -25.99 -3.73 -34.72
CA ASN A 119 -25.43 -4.68 -33.75
C ASN A 119 -23.89 -4.74 -33.54
N ASP A 120 -23.35 -4.18 -32.44
CA ASP A 120 -21.99 -4.50 -31.94
C ASP A 120 -21.88 -4.45 -30.39
N ALA A 121 -20.93 -5.22 -29.82
CA ALA A 121 -20.90 -5.62 -28.42
C ALA A 121 -20.22 -4.61 -27.48
N GLY A 122 -20.97 -3.62 -27.00
CA GLY A 122 -20.77 -3.06 -25.65
C GLY A 122 -19.56 -2.11 -25.45
N HIS A 123 -19.01 -1.53 -26.50
CA HIS A 123 -18.01 -0.46 -26.35
C HIS A 123 -18.66 0.91 -26.11
N GLY A 124 -18.46 1.47 -24.90
CA GLY A 124 -18.84 2.85 -24.61
C GLY A 124 -18.39 3.33 -23.23
N ILE A 125 -17.43 4.27 -23.20
CA ILE A 125 -17.28 5.19 -22.05
C ILE A 125 -18.48 6.15 -22.13
N GLY A 126 -19.57 5.77 -21.49
CA GLY A 126 -20.90 6.33 -21.73
C GLY A 126 -20.98 7.85 -21.50
N SER A 127 -21.51 8.55 -22.50
CA SER A 127 -21.77 9.99 -22.49
C SER A 127 -22.42 10.46 -21.19
N SER A 128 -21.67 11.21 -20.39
CA SER A 128 -22.17 12.11 -19.34
C SER A 128 -23.27 11.54 -18.42
N GLY A 129 -23.23 10.24 -18.13
CA GLY A 129 -24.08 9.65 -17.11
C GLY A 129 -23.69 10.27 -15.77
N THR A 130 -24.54 11.12 -15.21
CA THR A 130 -24.31 11.77 -13.91
C THR A 130 -24.05 10.68 -12.88
N SER A 131 -22.80 10.58 -12.44
CA SER A 131 -22.34 9.54 -11.53
C SER A 131 -22.85 9.86 -10.14
N GLU A 132 -24.10 9.47 -9.89
CA GLU A 132 -24.83 9.87 -8.69
C GLU A 132 -24.07 9.46 -7.43
N GLU A 133 -24.08 10.36 -6.46
CA GLU A 133 -23.60 10.07 -5.12
C GLU A 133 -24.43 8.95 -4.48
N PRO A 134 -23.81 7.97 -3.79
CA PRO A 134 -24.54 6.96 -3.05
C PRO A 134 -25.51 7.58 -2.01
N LYS A 135 -26.81 7.43 -2.26
CA LYS A 135 -27.91 7.95 -1.42
C LYS A 135 -28.30 6.99 -0.29
N GLY A 136 -27.36 6.17 0.18
CA GLY A 136 -27.61 5.15 1.19
C GLY A 136 -27.58 5.67 2.62
N LYS A 137 -27.87 4.79 3.59
CA LYS A 137 -27.72 5.13 5.01
C LYS A 137 -26.25 5.10 5.42
N ASN A 138 -25.78 6.12 6.13
CA ASN A 138 -24.42 6.24 6.65
C ASN A 138 -24.33 6.11 8.19
N LEU A 139 -23.09 6.07 8.71
CA LEU A 139 -22.75 6.38 10.10
C LEU A 139 -21.81 7.59 10.19
N GLU A 140 -22.17 8.52 11.08
CA GLU A 140 -21.42 9.75 11.33
C GLU A 140 -20.53 9.65 12.57
N PRO A 141 -19.46 10.49 12.68
CA PRO A 141 -18.56 10.46 13.82
C PRO A 141 -19.31 10.71 15.14
N GLY A 142 -18.95 9.97 16.18
CA GLY A 142 -19.59 10.04 17.50
C GLY A 142 -20.91 9.28 17.64
N GLN A 143 -21.48 8.73 16.56
CA GLN A 143 -22.63 7.82 16.66
C GLN A 143 -22.24 6.47 17.28
N SER A 144 -23.19 5.79 17.93
CA SER A 144 -22.96 4.46 18.50
C SER A 144 -22.85 3.40 17.39
N VAL A 145 -21.67 2.81 17.26
CA VAL A 145 -21.41 1.75 16.28
C VAL A 145 -21.75 0.39 16.90
N THR A 146 -22.77 -0.28 16.35
CA THR A 146 -23.23 -1.61 16.76
C THR A 146 -23.32 -2.51 15.53
N ALA A 147 -23.39 -3.83 15.74
CA ALA A 147 -23.64 -4.76 14.64
C ALA A 147 -24.97 -4.45 13.92
N GLN A 148 -25.99 -3.97 14.64
CA GLN A 148 -27.27 -3.56 14.07
C GLN A 148 -27.16 -2.26 13.26
N SER A 149 -26.37 -1.27 13.71
CA SER A 149 -26.22 -0.02 12.95
C SER A 149 -25.37 -0.23 11.68
N LEU A 150 -24.32 -1.05 11.73
CA LEU A 150 -23.58 -1.49 10.54
C LEU A 150 -24.42 -2.37 9.60
N ALA A 151 -25.29 -3.25 10.11
CA ALA A 151 -26.20 -4.02 9.27
C ALA A 151 -27.13 -3.12 8.42
N GLN A 152 -27.38 -1.88 8.85
CA GLN A 152 -28.23 -0.92 8.16
C GLN A 152 -27.50 0.09 7.26
N VAL A 153 -26.16 0.22 7.29
CA VAL A 153 -25.47 1.14 6.37
C VAL A 153 -25.40 0.58 4.95
N ASP A 154 -25.42 1.46 3.96
CA ASP A 154 -24.99 1.11 2.61
C ASP A 154 -23.45 1.04 2.55
N PRO A 155 -22.85 -0.04 2.02
CA PRO A 155 -21.39 -0.17 1.98
C PRO A 155 -20.69 0.97 1.24
N ALA A 156 -21.18 1.33 0.04
CA ALA A 156 -20.54 2.35 -0.79
C ALA A 156 -20.60 3.74 -0.14
N THR A 157 -21.79 4.15 0.31
CA THR A 157 -22.01 5.41 1.03
C THR A 157 -21.14 5.50 2.29
N PHE A 158 -21.08 4.42 3.08
CA PHE A 158 -20.26 4.37 4.28
C PHE A 158 -18.77 4.55 3.96
N TYR A 159 -18.25 3.74 3.03
CA TYR A 159 -16.86 3.78 2.63
C TYR A 159 -16.44 5.13 2.00
N GLU A 160 -17.26 5.70 1.10
CA GLU A 160 -16.95 7.01 0.52
C GLU A 160 -16.91 8.11 1.59
N SER A 161 -17.77 8.06 2.61
CA SER A 161 -17.70 9.01 3.74
C SER A 161 -16.45 8.82 4.60
N VAL A 162 -15.95 7.58 4.77
CA VAL A 162 -14.66 7.28 5.43
C VAL A 162 -13.51 7.89 4.62
N VAL A 163 -13.47 7.63 3.30
CA VAL A 163 -12.44 8.14 2.39
C VAL A 163 -12.48 9.67 2.30
N LYS A 164 -13.66 10.30 2.23
CA LYS A 164 -13.80 11.76 2.26
C LYS A 164 -13.23 12.34 3.55
N ARG A 165 -13.47 11.71 4.71
CA ARG A 165 -12.88 12.09 6.00
C ARG A 165 -11.35 11.91 6.04
N GLN A 166 -10.81 10.83 5.47
CA GLN A 166 -9.36 10.61 5.33
C GLN A 166 -8.70 11.65 4.40
N MET A 167 -9.31 11.94 3.25
CA MET A 167 -8.77 12.91 2.29
C MET A 167 -8.84 14.35 2.81
N THR A 168 -9.92 14.72 3.50
CA THR A 168 -10.10 16.08 4.07
C THR A 168 -9.45 16.29 5.44
N ALA A 169 -8.88 15.26 6.05
CA ALA A 169 -8.07 15.41 7.25
C ALA A 169 -6.84 16.29 6.93
N PRO A 170 -6.56 17.35 7.71
CA PRO A 170 -5.56 18.37 7.34
C PRO A 170 -4.12 17.84 7.33
N ILE A 171 -3.86 16.79 8.10
CA ILE A 171 -2.58 16.09 8.20
C ILE A 171 -2.91 14.61 8.37
N GLY A 172 -2.52 13.80 7.40
CA GLY A 172 -2.41 12.36 7.56
C GLY A 172 -0.98 12.00 7.94
N ARG A 173 -0.85 11.10 8.91
CA ARG A 173 0.39 10.43 9.26
C ARG A 173 0.20 8.93 9.09
N VAL A 174 1.01 8.32 8.24
CA VAL A 174 1.02 6.88 8.00
C VAL A 174 2.38 6.30 8.32
N LYS A 175 2.37 5.26 9.17
CA LYS A 175 3.45 4.28 9.26
C LYS A 175 3.11 3.13 8.35
N SER A 176 4.08 2.62 7.59
CA SER A 176 3.87 1.44 6.75
C SER A 176 5.10 0.53 6.72
N SER A 177 4.89 -0.76 6.49
CA SER A 177 5.93 -1.75 6.18
C SER A 177 5.43 -2.67 5.07
N MET A 178 6.29 -2.99 4.12
CA MET A 178 6.01 -3.88 2.99
C MET A 178 6.74 -5.20 3.17
N PHE A 179 6.06 -6.32 2.95
CA PHE A 179 6.57 -7.68 3.03
C PHE A 179 6.54 -8.27 1.63
N GLY A 180 7.66 -8.82 1.17
CA GLY A 180 7.77 -9.32 -0.21
C GLY A 180 6.83 -10.49 -0.54
N ASP A 181 6.46 -11.28 0.47
CA ASP A 181 5.64 -12.49 0.32
C ASP A 181 4.90 -12.87 1.62
N PRO A 182 3.86 -13.74 1.55
CA PRO A 182 3.11 -14.19 2.71
C PRO A 182 3.93 -14.98 3.74
N GLN A 183 5.02 -15.65 3.34
CA GLN A 183 5.85 -16.40 4.28
C GLN A 183 6.65 -15.46 5.18
N LYS A 184 7.22 -14.40 4.63
CA LYS A 184 7.91 -13.33 5.38
C LYS A 184 6.95 -12.50 6.23
N PHE A 185 5.72 -12.30 5.77
CA PHE A 185 4.64 -11.73 6.57
C PHE A 185 4.28 -12.65 7.76
N ALA A 186 4.03 -13.94 7.52
CA ALA A 186 3.69 -14.90 8.57
C ALA A 186 4.81 -15.07 9.62
N SER A 187 6.07 -15.15 9.17
CA SER A 187 7.24 -15.21 10.06
C SER A 187 7.57 -13.89 10.78
N ARG A 188 6.90 -12.79 10.39
CA ARG A 188 7.15 -11.43 10.87
C ARG A 188 8.61 -11.02 10.68
N GLN A 189 9.23 -11.45 9.57
CA GLN A 189 10.61 -11.06 9.24
C GLN A 189 10.70 -9.53 9.19
N LEU A 190 11.78 -8.99 9.74
CA LEU A 190 11.97 -7.55 9.85
C LEU A 190 12.03 -6.91 8.46
N PHE A 191 11.22 -5.87 8.23
CA PHE A 191 11.18 -5.07 7.01
C PHE A 191 11.22 -3.57 7.35
N PRO A 192 11.68 -2.70 6.43
CA PRO A 192 11.67 -1.26 6.60
C PRO A 192 10.30 -0.69 7.00
N ILE A 193 10.22 -0.12 8.20
CA ILE A 193 9.07 0.67 8.63
C ILE A 193 9.35 2.12 8.22
N THR A 194 8.44 2.70 7.44
CA THR A 194 8.50 4.11 7.02
C THR A 194 7.33 4.87 7.65
N ASP A 195 7.61 5.96 8.35
CA ASP A 195 6.68 6.78 9.14
C ASP A 195 6.71 8.22 8.62
N ILE A 196 5.61 8.64 8.00
CA ILE A 196 5.50 9.89 7.23
C ILE A 196 4.28 10.66 7.73
N ALA A 197 4.41 11.98 7.86
CA ALA A 197 3.25 12.88 7.96
C ALA A 197 3.45 14.10 7.06
N ILE A 198 2.39 14.61 6.43
CA ILE A 198 2.48 15.82 5.59
C ILE A 198 1.35 16.80 5.96
N ASP A 199 1.72 18.05 6.27
CA ASP A 199 0.79 19.16 6.44
C ASP A 199 0.81 20.03 5.18
N HIS A 200 -0.04 19.67 4.21
CA HIS A 200 -0.08 20.32 2.89
C HIS A 200 -0.40 21.83 2.96
N ARG A 201 -0.90 22.33 4.09
CA ARG A 201 -1.21 23.75 4.33
C ARG A 201 0.02 24.58 4.75
N SER A 202 1.04 23.95 5.35
CA SER A 202 2.27 24.62 5.79
C SER A 202 3.53 24.16 5.05
N ASP A 203 3.33 23.32 4.03
CA ASP A 203 4.35 22.65 3.19
C ASP A 203 5.35 21.76 3.94
N LYS A 204 5.08 21.45 5.21
CA LYS A 204 5.99 20.70 6.09
C LYS A 204 5.66 19.22 6.14
N PHE A 205 6.69 18.41 6.30
CA PHE A 205 6.58 16.97 6.48
C PHE A 205 7.43 16.44 7.63
N TYR A 206 7.01 15.29 8.16
CA TYR A 206 7.76 14.40 9.04
C TYR A 206 8.17 13.20 8.19
N TYR A 207 9.42 12.73 8.33
CA TYR A 207 9.88 11.50 7.69
C TYR A 207 10.85 10.77 8.61
N PHE A 208 10.57 9.48 8.84
CA PHE A 208 11.45 8.53 9.51
C PHE A 208 11.36 7.20 8.77
N GLN A 209 12.49 6.56 8.45
CA GLN A 209 12.54 5.20 7.91
C GLN A 209 13.54 4.36 8.70
N THR A 210 13.16 3.14 9.11
CA THR A 210 14.14 2.11 9.45
C THR A 210 14.58 1.44 8.14
N ILE A 211 15.87 1.46 7.79
CA ILE A 211 16.39 0.71 6.63
C ILE A 211 17.15 -0.51 7.13
N LEU A 212 16.89 -1.63 6.49
CA LEU A 212 17.59 -2.90 6.72
C LEU A 212 18.32 -3.20 5.42
N THR A 213 19.61 -2.91 5.38
CA THR A 213 20.40 -2.91 4.14
C THR A 213 20.78 -4.32 3.67
N GLY A 214 20.72 -5.32 4.55
CA GLY A 214 20.94 -6.73 4.22
C GLY A 214 20.42 -7.69 5.29
N PRO A 215 20.26 -9.00 4.97
CA PRO A 215 19.88 -10.03 5.93
C PRO A 215 21.01 -10.41 6.90
N THR A 216 22.21 -9.86 6.69
CA THR A 216 23.42 -10.03 7.50
C THR A 216 23.94 -8.70 8.05
N ASP A 217 23.20 -7.61 7.85
CA ASP A 217 23.61 -6.29 8.31
C ASP A 217 23.10 -6.10 9.75
N ASP A 218 24.00 -6.29 10.72
CA ASP A 218 23.76 -6.00 12.15
C ASP A 218 23.47 -4.51 12.43
N GLU A 219 23.57 -3.66 11.40
CA GLU A 219 23.45 -2.20 11.44
C GLU A 219 22.19 -1.71 10.70
N PRO A 220 21.02 -1.62 11.36
CA PRO A 220 19.85 -0.97 10.78
C PRO A 220 20.14 0.52 10.55
N THR A 221 20.23 0.92 9.29
CA THR A 221 20.45 2.30 8.86
C THR A 221 19.14 3.07 9.01
N ASN A 222 18.89 3.62 10.20
CA ASN A 222 17.70 4.41 10.45
C ASN A 222 17.92 5.83 9.94
N ILE A 223 17.01 6.36 9.12
CA ILE A 223 17.03 7.73 8.60
C ILE A 223 15.87 8.51 9.23
N ALA A 224 16.13 9.71 9.74
CA ALA A 224 15.11 10.62 10.25
C ALA A 224 15.37 12.07 9.81
N CYS A 225 14.34 12.77 9.37
CA CYS A 225 14.45 14.16 8.93
C CYS A 225 14.13 15.15 10.06
N GLN A 226 15.16 15.88 10.50
CA GLN A 226 15.03 16.97 11.48
C GLN A 226 15.04 18.33 10.75
N GLY A 227 13.89 18.68 10.16
CA GLY A 227 13.85 19.74 9.14
C GLY A 227 14.59 19.27 7.88
N THR A 228 15.45 20.13 7.32
CA THR A 228 16.28 19.78 6.15
C THR A 228 17.45 18.85 6.46
N LYS A 229 17.71 18.56 7.74
CA LYS A 229 18.82 17.69 8.16
C LYS A 229 18.41 16.22 8.12
N GLU A 230 19.14 15.44 7.33
CA GLU A 230 19.14 13.99 7.45
C GLU A 230 19.95 13.57 8.68
N MET A 231 19.32 12.83 9.58
CA MET A 231 19.92 12.23 10.77
C MET A 231 19.95 10.72 10.58
N HIS A 232 21.06 10.08 10.94
CA HIS A 232 21.20 8.63 10.94
C HIS A 232 21.53 8.10 12.34
N TRP A 233 21.12 6.86 12.64
CA TRP A 233 21.54 6.18 13.86
C TRP A 233 22.91 5.53 13.66
N SER A 234 23.88 5.91 14.50
CA SER A 234 25.24 5.38 14.45
C SER A 234 25.41 4.28 15.49
N ASN A 235 25.60 3.03 15.06
CA ASN A 235 25.78 1.92 16.01
C ASN A 235 27.15 1.91 16.67
N TYR A 236 28.15 2.59 16.10
CA TYR A 236 29.43 2.80 16.77
C TYR A 236 29.27 3.71 18.00
N SER A 237 28.66 4.89 17.83
CA SER A 237 28.57 5.92 18.88
C SER A 237 27.26 5.87 19.70
N LYS A 238 26.34 4.95 19.37
CA LYS A 238 25.04 4.71 20.03
C LYS A 238 24.19 5.97 20.21
N LYS A 239 24.18 6.83 19.19
CA LYS A 239 23.42 8.09 19.15
C LYS A 239 23.04 8.42 17.71
N TRP A 240 22.21 9.46 17.55
CA TRP A 240 21.92 10.03 16.25
C TRP A 240 23.01 11.01 15.83
N GLU A 241 23.50 10.87 14.60
CA GLU A 241 24.51 11.72 13.99
C GLU A 241 23.94 12.33 12.70
N GLN A 242 24.37 13.54 12.34
CA GLN A 242 23.92 14.14 11.08
C GLN A 242 24.59 13.40 9.92
N SER A 243 23.83 13.04 8.88
CA SER A 243 24.37 12.46 7.66
C SER A 243 25.40 13.41 7.04
N THR A 244 26.56 12.85 6.69
CA THR A 244 27.60 13.55 5.91
C THR A 244 27.34 13.48 4.41
N PHE A 245 26.41 12.61 3.99
CA PHE A 245 26.00 12.47 2.60
C PHE A 245 24.92 13.51 2.25
N THR A 246 25.07 14.17 1.09
CA THR A 246 24.07 15.11 0.57
C THR A 246 22.95 14.34 -0.14
N SER A 247 22.00 13.82 0.64
CA SER A 247 20.75 13.24 0.10
C SER A 247 19.73 14.34 -0.26
N ASN A 248 18.64 13.94 -0.93
CA ASN A 248 17.43 14.78 -1.06
C ASN A 248 16.28 14.34 -0.12
N THR A 249 16.51 13.35 0.75
CA THR A 249 15.47 12.69 1.57
C THR A 249 14.73 13.67 2.47
N CYS A 250 15.44 14.68 2.98
CA CYS A 250 14.91 15.69 3.89
C CYS A 250 14.72 17.07 3.26
N THR A 251 15.01 17.23 1.95
CA THR A 251 14.81 18.48 1.21
C THR A 251 13.66 18.42 0.20
N LYS A 252 13.17 17.21 -0.12
CA LYS A 252 11.96 16.97 -0.92
C LYS A 252 10.93 16.24 -0.08
N LYS A 253 9.65 16.55 -0.29
CA LYS A 253 8.55 15.76 0.31
C LYS A 253 8.70 14.28 -0.13
N PRO A 254 8.46 13.31 0.76
CA PRO A 254 8.55 11.89 0.40
C PRO A 254 7.49 11.53 -0.64
N PHE A 255 7.81 10.60 -1.54
CA PHE A 255 6.93 10.21 -2.65
C PHE A 255 5.66 9.49 -2.17
N MET A 256 5.75 8.75 -1.06
CA MET A 256 4.54 8.33 -0.34
C MET A 256 3.95 9.56 0.37
N GLY A 257 2.76 9.97 -0.07
CA GLY A 257 1.99 11.02 0.60
C GLY A 257 1.60 10.64 2.04
N GLY A 258 0.91 11.52 2.75
CA GLY A 258 0.47 11.30 4.15
C GLY A 258 -0.63 10.23 4.33
N GLY A 259 -0.69 9.23 3.45
CA GLY A 259 -1.77 8.25 3.32
C GLY A 259 -1.26 6.88 2.90
N ASP A 260 -2.13 6.09 2.30
CA ASP A 260 -1.96 4.64 2.08
C ASP A 260 -1.56 4.24 0.66
N GLY A 261 -1.23 5.24 -0.18
CA GLY A 261 -0.96 5.07 -1.60
C GLY A 261 -2.20 4.91 -2.48
N VAL A 262 -3.40 4.83 -1.88
CA VAL A 262 -4.68 4.91 -2.58
C VAL A 262 -5.31 6.30 -2.41
N PHE A 263 -5.25 6.85 -1.19
CA PHE A 263 -5.74 8.18 -0.84
C PHE A 263 -4.74 8.97 0.01
N SER A 264 -4.50 10.23 -0.37
CA SER A 264 -3.69 11.19 0.37
C SER A 264 -4.57 12.15 1.18
N SER A 265 -4.05 12.64 2.30
CA SER A 265 -4.68 13.61 3.21
C SER A 265 -4.41 15.06 2.83
N GLY A 266 -5.30 15.98 3.19
CA GLY A 266 -5.12 17.44 3.13
C GLY A 266 -5.96 18.15 2.07
N LEU A 267 -6.79 17.42 1.32
CA LEU A 267 -7.64 17.95 0.24
C LEU A 267 -8.73 18.87 0.82
N THR A 268 -9.19 19.82 0.00
CA THR A 268 -10.48 20.49 0.26
C THR A 268 -11.65 19.52 0.05
N ALA A 269 -12.84 19.84 0.57
CA ALA A 269 -14.05 19.04 0.32
C ALA A 269 -14.31 18.89 -1.19
N ASP A 270 -14.29 19.98 -1.94
CA ASP A 270 -14.45 20.02 -3.40
C ASP A 270 -13.44 19.15 -4.15
N GLN A 271 -12.18 19.08 -3.68
CA GLN A 271 -11.17 18.20 -4.27
C GLN A 271 -11.46 16.74 -3.96
N ALA A 272 -11.82 16.41 -2.71
CA ALA A 272 -12.19 15.06 -2.33
C ALA A 272 -13.44 14.57 -3.10
N ASP A 273 -14.43 15.44 -3.30
CA ASP A 273 -15.64 15.13 -4.07
C ASP A 273 -15.36 14.96 -5.56
N LYS A 274 -14.41 15.71 -6.14
CA LYS A 274 -13.93 15.47 -7.52
C LYS A 274 -13.22 14.12 -7.65
N VAL A 275 -12.37 13.74 -6.68
CA VAL A 275 -11.73 12.41 -6.66
C VAL A 275 -12.79 11.31 -6.60
N LEU A 276 -13.75 11.38 -5.68
CA LEU A 276 -14.81 10.39 -5.54
C LEU A 276 -15.71 10.33 -6.78
N ALA A 277 -16.23 11.46 -7.25
CA ALA A 277 -17.05 11.51 -8.46
C ALA A 277 -16.32 10.96 -9.70
N LYS A 278 -15.00 11.19 -9.82
CA LYS A 278 -14.19 10.59 -10.88
C LYS A 278 -14.02 9.08 -10.69
N LEU A 279 -13.76 8.59 -9.47
CA LEU A 279 -13.66 7.16 -9.18
C LEU A 279 -14.96 6.40 -9.51
N ARG A 280 -16.13 6.97 -9.19
CA ARG A 280 -17.44 6.38 -9.52
C ARG A 280 -17.68 6.20 -11.03
N THR A 281 -16.95 6.91 -11.90
CA THR A 281 -17.02 6.69 -13.37
C THR A 281 -16.40 5.36 -13.81
N TYR A 282 -15.46 4.83 -13.03
CA TYR A 282 -14.77 3.56 -13.28
C TYR A 282 -15.56 2.39 -12.68
N LYS A 283 -16.68 2.05 -13.33
CA LYS A 283 -17.59 0.96 -12.88
C LYS A 283 -16.81 -0.34 -12.65
N GLY A 284 -16.99 -0.94 -11.47
CA GLY A 284 -16.33 -2.18 -11.07
C GLY A 284 -14.89 -2.02 -10.55
N TYR A 285 -14.29 -0.82 -10.60
CA TYR A 285 -12.99 -0.57 -9.96
C TYR A 285 -13.08 -0.69 -8.45
N VAL A 286 -13.92 0.12 -7.80
CA VAL A 286 -14.12 0.08 -6.34
C VAL A 286 -15.25 -0.87 -5.99
N ASN A 287 -14.96 -1.91 -5.21
CA ASN A 287 -15.92 -2.90 -4.71
C ASN A 287 -15.86 -2.93 -3.19
N VAL A 288 -16.98 -2.65 -2.52
CA VAL A 288 -17.01 -2.43 -1.07
C VAL A 288 -17.83 -3.53 -0.39
N ALA A 289 -17.22 -4.30 0.50
CA ALA A 289 -17.93 -5.29 1.30
C ALA A 289 -18.77 -4.65 2.42
N LYS A 290 -19.72 -5.38 3.00
CA LYS A 290 -20.47 -4.90 4.17
C LYS A 290 -19.51 -4.71 5.36
N PRO A 291 -19.45 -3.53 6.01
CA PRO A 291 -18.61 -3.32 7.19
C PRO A 291 -19.09 -4.18 8.36
N THR A 292 -18.15 -4.68 9.16
CA THR A 292 -18.41 -5.52 10.35
C THR A 292 -17.71 -4.98 11.59
N LEU A 293 -18.14 -5.41 12.78
CA LEU A 293 -17.41 -5.12 14.02
C LEU A 293 -16.29 -6.15 14.23
N LEU A 294 -15.11 -5.66 14.63
CA LEU A 294 -14.01 -6.47 15.13
C LEU A 294 -13.65 -6.01 16.55
N SER A 295 -13.70 -6.92 17.52
CA SER A 295 -13.21 -6.69 18.89
C SER A 295 -11.89 -7.42 19.09
N ALA A 296 -10.80 -6.67 19.28
CA ALA A 296 -9.45 -7.21 19.43
C ALA A 296 -8.55 -6.27 20.25
N GLY A 297 -7.62 -6.82 21.03
CA GLY A 297 -6.72 -6.03 21.88
C GLY A 297 -7.44 -5.14 22.91
N GLY A 298 -8.61 -5.55 23.39
CA GLY A 298 -9.44 -4.77 24.32
C GLY A 298 -10.15 -3.56 23.71
N LYS A 299 -10.19 -3.44 22.38
CA LYS A 299 -10.84 -2.35 21.63
C LYS A 299 -11.77 -2.90 20.55
N THR A 300 -12.72 -2.08 20.14
CA THR A 300 -13.67 -2.40 19.06
C THR A 300 -13.51 -1.43 17.88
N TYR A 301 -13.39 -2.00 16.69
CA TYR A 301 -13.13 -1.33 15.42
C TYR A 301 -14.22 -1.68 14.41
N VAL A 302 -14.39 -0.85 13.37
CA VAL A 302 -15.09 -1.29 12.15
C VAL A 302 -14.07 -1.89 11.21
N ARG A 303 -14.28 -3.13 10.77
CA ARG A 303 -13.50 -3.77 9.71
C ARG A 303 -14.23 -3.53 8.38
N GLN A 304 -13.55 -2.90 7.43
CA GLN A 304 -14.09 -2.58 6.11
C GLN A 304 -13.17 -3.15 5.03
N ILE A 305 -13.66 -4.14 4.27
CA ILE A 305 -12.94 -4.71 3.12
C ILE A 305 -13.29 -3.91 1.87
N VAL A 306 -12.30 -3.61 1.03
CA VAL A 306 -12.45 -2.92 -0.26
C VAL A 306 -11.50 -3.57 -1.27
N ASP A 307 -12.04 -4.01 -2.40
CA ASP A 307 -11.23 -4.42 -3.55
C ASP A 307 -11.23 -3.31 -4.61
N PHE A 308 -10.05 -2.80 -4.92
CA PHE A 308 -9.75 -1.96 -6.08
C PHE A 308 -9.35 -2.88 -7.24
N LYS A 309 -10.33 -3.44 -7.96
CA LYS A 309 -10.10 -4.50 -8.97
C LYS A 309 -9.60 -3.89 -10.29
N PRO A 310 -8.64 -4.52 -10.99
CA PRO A 310 -8.29 -4.10 -12.34
C PRO A 310 -9.51 -4.17 -13.26
N ILE A 311 -9.74 -3.13 -14.06
CA ILE A 311 -10.80 -3.10 -15.07
C ILE A 311 -10.23 -2.79 -16.45
N THR A 312 -10.87 -3.35 -17.48
CA THR A 312 -10.53 -3.07 -18.88
C THR A 312 -11.13 -1.73 -19.30
N LEU A 313 -10.33 -0.86 -19.92
CA LEU A 313 -10.80 0.42 -20.47
C LEU A 313 -10.94 0.37 -22.00
N ALA A 314 -11.29 1.49 -22.63
CA ALA A 314 -11.55 1.58 -24.07
C ALA A 314 -10.32 1.26 -24.95
N ASP A 315 -9.11 1.33 -24.39
CA ASP A 315 -7.85 0.90 -25.01
C ASP A 315 -7.63 -0.62 -24.97
N LYS A 316 -8.57 -1.36 -24.36
CA LYS A 316 -8.55 -2.82 -24.13
C LYS A 316 -7.44 -3.31 -23.19
N ASN A 317 -6.76 -2.40 -22.49
CA ASN A 317 -5.80 -2.75 -21.44
C ASN A 317 -6.49 -2.79 -20.06
N TYR A 318 -5.94 -3.61 -19.15
CA TYR A 318 -6.32 -3.59 -17.75
C TYR A 318 -5.63 -2.46 -17.00
N TRP A 319 -6.40 -1.69 -16.25
CA TRP A 319 -5.93 -0.62 -15.38
C TRP A 319 -6.47 -0.85 -13.97
N GLY A 320 -5.58 -0.82 -12.98
CA GLY A 320 -5.90 -1.01 -11.57
C GLY A 320 -5.61 0.29 -10.83
N SER A 321 -4.71 0.22 -9.86
CA SER A 321 -4.24 1.33 -9.02
C SER A 321 -3.90 2.66 -9.74
N ALA A 322 -3.56 2.64 -11.03
CA ALA A 322 -3.44 3.86 -11.86
C ALA A 322 -4.72 4.71 -11.91
N ILE A 323 -5.89 4.09 -11.80
CA ILE A 323 -7.19 4.76 -11.81
C ILE A 323 -7.31 5.74 -10.63
N SER A 324 -6.80 5.38 -9.44
CA SER A 324 -6.69 6.31 -8.32
C SER A 324 -5.79 7.49 -8.67
N MET A 325 -4.61 7.26 -9.26
CA MET A 325 -3.68 8.33 -9.67
C MET A 325 -4.34 9.32 -10.65
N TRP A 326 -5.15 8.83 -11.57
CA TRP A 326 -5.90 9.67 -12.50
C TRP A 326 -7.06 10.42 -11.84
N ALA A 327 -7.71 9.83 -10.83
CA ALA A 327 -8.73 10.55 -10.06
C ALA A 327 -8.16 11.73 -9.27
N PHE A 328 -6.96 11.59 -8.68
CA PHE A 328 -6.24 12.70 -8.06
C PHE A 328 -5.85 13.78 -9.10
N ARG A 329 -5.25 13.40 -10.22
CA ARG A 329 -4.89 14.32 -11.31
C ARG A 329 -6.10 15.09 -11.85
N ASP A 330 -7.20 14.39 -12.15
CA ASP A 330 -8.40 14.98 -12.74
C ASP A 330 -9.18 15.86 -11.74
N ALA A 331 -8.97 15.69 -10.43
CA ALA A 331 -9.41 16.63 -9.40
C ALA A 331 -8.58 17.92 -9.32
N GLY A 332 -7.52 18.04 -10.14
CA GLY A 332 -6.63 19.21 -10.21
C GLY A 332 -5.40 19.13 -9.31
N LEU A 333 -4.98 17.93 -8.89
CA LEU A 333 -3.83 17.73 -8.00
C LEU A 333 -2.59 17.33 -8.81
N ASP A 334 -1.53 18.13 -8.67
CA ASP A 334 -0.24 17.90 -9.33
C ASP A 334 0.64 16.95 -8.48
N PRO A 335 1.22 15.88 -9.05
CA PRO A 335 2.06 14.93 -8.31
C PRO A 335 3.38 15.51 -7.78
N VAL A 336 3.84 16.67 -8.29
CA VAL A 336 5.08 17.32 -7.81
C VAL A 336 4.83 18.04 -6.48
N THR A 337 3.74 18.80 -6.38
CA THR A 337 3.32 19.50 -5.15
C THR A 337 2.57 18.60 -4.17
N TRP A 338 1.84 17.60 -4.69
CA TRP A 338 1.06 16.62 -3.96
C TRP A 338 1.60 15.19 -4.20
N PRO A 339 2.75 14.82 -3.61
CA PRO A 339 3.31 13.49 -3.83
C PRO A 339 2.34 12.40 -3.37
N TRP A 340 2.11 11.43 -4.26
CA TRP A 340 1.41 10.19 -3.98
C TRP A 340 2.20 9.04 -4.60
N SER A 341 2.30 7.93 -3.86
CA SER A 341 2.96 6.71 -4.34
C SER A 341 1.91 5.67 -4.66
N ASN A 342 2.05 4.99 -5.79
CA ASN A 342 1.34 3.73 -5.98
C ASN A 342 2.10 2.61 -5.23
N PRO A 343 1.47 1.85 -4.32
CA PRO A 343 2.14 0.75 -3.63
C PRO A 343 2.34 -0.50 -4.52
N PHE A 344 1.67 -0.54 -5.68
CA PHE A 344 1.71 -1.65 -6.64
C PHE A 344 1.98 -1.15 -8.07
N ASN A 345 2.01 -2.04 -9.06
CA ASN A 345 2.14 -1.64 -10.47
C ASN A 345 0.83 -1.04 -10.99
N LEU A 346 0.92 -0.14 -11.97
CA LEU A 346 -0.21 0.64 -12.52
C LEU A 346 -1.43 -0.20 -12.97
N THR A 347 -1.21 -1.44 -13.41
CA THR A 347 -2.27 -2.36 -13.85
C THR A 347 -2.80 -3.25 -12.73
N GLU A 348 -2.05 -3.41 -11.63
CA GLU A 348 -2.40 -4.25 -10.48
C GLU A 348 -3.46 -3.56 -9.62
N GLY A 349 -4.37 -4.36 -9.08
CA GLY A 349 -5.38 -3.92 -8.14
C GLY A 349 -4.91 -4.02 -6.69
N ILE A 350 -5.80 -3.67 -5.76
CA ILE A 350 -5.47 -3.65 -4.32
C ILE A 350 -6.63 -4.25 -3.54
N HIS A 351 -6.36 -5.28 -2.74
CA HIS A 351 -7.26 -5.77 -1.70
C HIS A 351 -6.87 -5.07 -0.40
N MET A 352 -7.80 -4.30 0.16
CA MET A 352 -7.58 -3.43 1.32
C MET A 352 -8.55 -3.82 2.44
N VAL A 353 -8.01 -4.11 3.62
CA VAL A 353 -8.78 -4.28 4.86
C VAL A 353 -8.47 -3.11 5.79
N TYR A 354 -9.37 -2.15 5.86
CA TYR A 354 -9.29 -1.05 6.81
C TYR A 354 -9.81 -1.48 8.19
N TYR A 355 -9.18 -0.96 9.24
CA TYR A 355 -9.69 -0.99 10.60
C TYR A 355 -9.91 0.45 11.07
N LEU A 356 -11.17 0.82 11.26
CA LEU A 356 -11.60 2.18 11.61
C LEU A 356 -11.82 2.30 13.12
N ASP A 357 -11.41 3.44 13.69
CA ASP A 357 -11.78 3.81 15.05
C ASP A 357 -13.29 4.08 15.14
N THR A 358 -13.96 3.47 16.12
CA THR A 358 -15.44 3.52 16.23
C THR A 358 -15.99 4.89 16.63
N LYS A 359 -15.15 5.83 17.11
CA LYS A 359 -15.57 7.20 17.46
C LYS A 359 -15.42 8.18 16.30
N THR A 360 -14.34 8.11 15.55
CA THR A 360 -14.02 9.04 14.46
C THR A 360 -14.38 8.51 13.07
N LEU A 361 -14.49 7.19 12.93
CA LEU A 361 -14.66 6.46 11.67
C LEU A 361 -13.55 6.73 10.65
N LEU A 362 -12.40 7.24 11.10
CA LEU A 362 -11.15 7.28 10.35
C LEU A 362 -10.40 5.95 10.52
N PRO A 363 -9.58 5.52 9.54
CA PRO A 363 -8.71 4.38 9.73
C PRO A 363 -7.69 4.65 10.83
N VAL A 364 -7.35 3.59 11.57
CA VAL A 364 -6.20 3.56 12.50
C VAL A 364 -5.18 2.51 12.11
N ALA A 365 -5.61 1.49 11.37
CA ALA A 365 -4.74 0.52 10.73
C ALA A 365 -5.34 0.02 9.41
N ALA A 366 -4.52 -0.55 8.55
CA ALA A 366 -4.98 -1.32 7.39
C ALA A 366 -3.97 -2.41 7.00
N PHE A 367 -4.48 -3.40 6.28
CA PHE A 367 -3.73 -4.43 5.57
C PHE A 367 -4.00 -4.28 4.07
N GLN A 368 -2.97 -4.37 3.24
CA GLN A 368 -3.04 -4.40 1.78
C GLN A 368 -2.38 -5.64 1.20
N LYS A 369 -2.95 -6.17 0.12
CA LYS A 369 -2.40 -7.22 -0.75
C LYS A 369 -2.65 -6.80 -2.21
N GLY A 370 -1.71 -7.05 -3.10
CA GLY A 370 -1.95 -6.84 -4.54
C GLY A 370 -3.07 -7.75 -5.06
N ILE A 371 -3.92 -7.24 -5.94
CA ILE A 371 -4.82 -8.06 -6.77
C ILE A 371 -4.18 -8.20 -8.14
N ASP A 372 -3.90 -9.43 -8.53
CA ASP A 372 -3.26 -9.76 -9.80
C ASP A 372 -4.05 -9.24 -11.01
N THR A 373 -3.34 -8.75 -12.01
CA THR A 373 -3.92 -8.34 -13.30
C THR A 373 -4.21 -9.58 -14.16
N PRO A 374 -5.44 -9.80 -14.65
CA PRO A 374 -5.71 -10.89 -15.59
C PRO A 374 -4.97 -10.69 -16.91
N ALA A 375 -4.37 -11.75 -17.44
CA ALA A 375 -3.91 -11.83 -18.82
C ALA A 375 -5.07 -12.17 -19.78
N GLY A 376 -4.82 -12.13 -21.09
CA GLY A 376 -5.83 -12.42 -22.11
C GLY A 376 -6.41 -13.84 -22.11
N ASN A 377 -5.85 -14.76 -21.33
CA ASN A 377 -6.35 -16.12 -21.09
C ASN A 377 -7.02 -16.30 -19.70
N GLY A 378 -7.14 -15.23 -18.89
CA GLY A 378 -7.73 -15.26 -17.56
C GLY A 378 -6.77 -15.60 -16.41
N GLU A 379 -5.57 -16.13 -16.67
CA GLU A 379 -4.54 -16.32 -15.63
C GLU A 379 -3.90 -14.98 -15.22
N PRO A 380 -3.38 -14.85 -13.98
CA PRO A 380 -2.55 -13.71 -13.59
C PRO A 380 -1.34 -13.47 -14.52
N ALA A 381 -1.26 -12.27 -15.10
CA ALA A 381 -0.13 -11.82 -15.91
C ALA A 381 1.16 -11.67 -15.06
N VAL A 382 1.00 -11.29 -13.80
CA VAL A 382 2.02 -11.24 -12.74
C VAL A 382 1.33 -11.66 -11.44
N LYS A 383 1.94 -12.57 -10.66
CA LYS A 383 1.43 -12.97 -9.34
C LYS A 383 2.10 -12.14 -8.24
N ARG A 384 1.35 -11.26 -7.59
CA ARG A 384 1.83 -10.40 -6.49
C ARG A 384 1.68 -11.09 -5.14
N THR A 385 2.82 -11.48 -4.59
CA THR A 385 2.94 -11.96 -3.20
C THR A 385 3.04 -10.81 -2.18
N THR A 386 3.22 -9.57 -2.65
CA THR A 386 3.48 -8.40 -1.80
C THR A 386 2.31 -8.05 -0.88
N ILE A 387 2.60 -7.90 0.42
CA ILE A 387 1.67 -7.45 1.47
C ILE A 387 2.20 -6.13 2.05
N GLN A 388 1.33 -5.18 2.35
CA GLN A 388 1.69 -3.97 3.13
C GLN A 388 0.81 -3.85 4.37
N VAL A 389 1.41 -3.46 5.49
CA VAL A 389 0.68 -3.13 6.73
C VAL A 389 0.88 -1.67 7.06
N LEU A 390 -0.21 -1.01 7.42
CA LEU A 390 -0.28 0.43 7.63
C LEU A 390 -0.90 0.76 8.99
N ASN A 391 -0.42 1.83 9.63
CA ASN A 391 -0.99 2.45 10.82
C ASN A 391 -1.16 3.94 10.56
N TYR A 392 -2.34 4.47 10.88
CA TYR A 392 -2.75 5.84 10.55
C TYR A 392 -2.96 6.65 11.82
N THR A 393 -2.61 7.93 11.78
CA THR A 393 -3.05 8.94 12.74
C THR A 393 -3.33 10.25 12.01
N PHE A 394 -4.33 11.00 12.46
CA PHE A 394 -4.75 12.26 11.82
C PHE A 394 -4.61 13.43 12.82
N PRO A 395 -3.37 13.91 13.09
CA PRO A 395 -3.13 14.94 14.10
C PRO A 395 -3.57 16.33 13.61
N LYS A 396 -3.93 17.21 14.54
CA LYS A 396 -4.31 18.61 14.22
C LYS A 396 -3.11 19.48 13.78
N THR A 397 -1.92 19.10 14.22
CA THR A 397 -0.63 19.78 13.99
C THR A 397 0.42 18.73 13.66
N LEU A 398 1.42 19.09 12.84
CA LEU A 398 2.49 18.17 12.47
C LEU A 398 3.26 17.75 13.74
N PRO A 399 3.42 16.44 14.03
CA PRO A 399 4.10 16.01 15.24
C PRO A 399 5.59 16.38 15.18
N PRO A 400 6.20 16.82 16.28
CA PRO A 400 7.64 17.10 16.31
C PRO A 400 8.44 15.83 16.04
N MET A 401 9.57 15.97 15.35
CA MET A 401 10.53 14.87 15.22
C MET A 401 11.18 14.58 16.57
N VAL A 402 10.94 13.39 17.11
CA VAL A 402 11.55 12.90 18.35
C VAL A 402 12.43 11.72 17.99
N LEU A 403 13.75 11.96 17.99
CA LEU A 403 14.75 10.92 17.81
C LEU A 403 14.82 10.06 19.08
N GLY A 404 14.63 8.74 18.95
CA GLY A 404 14.65 7.83 20.09
C GLY A 404 16.07 7.48 20.56
N ARG A 405 16.18 6.80 21.71
CA ARG A 405 17.46 6.40 22.32
C ARG A 405 18.07 5.11 21.72
N SER A 406 17.55 4.67 20.57
CA SER A 406 17.87 3.40 19.90
C SER A 406 17.57 3.52 18.40
N ALA A 407 18.04 2.54 17.63
CA ALA A 407 17.56 2.26 16.29
C ALA A 407 16.03 1.98 16.30
N ASN A 408 15.65 0.89 16.96
CA ASN A 408 14.30 0.33 16.93
C ASN A 408 13.35 1.21 17.76
N THR A 409 12.65 2.10 17.07
CA THR A 409 11.80 3.17 17.64
C THR A 409 10.45 3.29 16.92
N LEU A 410 10.40 2.86 15.65
CA LEU A 410 9.15 2.62 14.95
C LEU A 410 8.56 1.27 15.37
N SER A 411 7.25 1.15 15.19
CA SER A 411 6.54 -0.13 15.31
C SER A 411 5.19 0.01 14.61
N LEU A 412 4.65 -1.12 14.17
CA LEU A 412 3.31 -1.26 13.60
C LEU A 412 2.51 -2.21 14.49
N THR A 413 1.21 -1.96 14.62
CA THR A 413 0.27 -2.82 15.32
C THR A 413 -1.04 -2.88 14.55
N LEU A 414 -1.47 -4.08 14.14
CA LEU A 414 -2.84 -4.30 13.68
C LEU A 414 -3.73 -4.63 14.88
N PRO A 415 -5.02 -4.27 14.86
CA PRO A 415 -6.00 -4.67 15.88
C PRO A 415 -5.98 -6.16 16.23
N GLU A 416 -5.74 -7.00 15.23
CA GLU A 416 -5.72 -8.47 15.28
C GLU A 416 -4.52 -9.05 16.07
N GLY A 417 -3.89 -8.27 16.98
CA GLY A 417 -2.77 -8.71 17.82
C GLY A 417 -1.43 -8.85 17.08
N TRP A 418 -1.38 -8.45 15.82
CA TRP A 418 -0.17 -8.49 15.00
C TRP A 418 0.70 -7.27 15.27
N LYS A 419 1.99 -7.47 15.58
CA LYS A 419 2.94 -6.39 15.91
C LYS A 419 4.27 -6.61 15.22
N VAL A 420 4.83 -5.52 14.68
CA VAL A 420 6.19 -5.42 14.12
C VAL A 420 6.92 -4.28 14.85
N VAL A 421 8.21 -4.46 15.13
CA VAL A 421 9.09 -3.52 15.88
C VAL A 421 10.47 -3.57 15.24
#